data_AF-A0A2D4P944-F1
#
_entry.id   AF-A0A2D4P944-F1
#
_cell.length_a   1.000
_cell.length_b   1.000
_cell.length_c   1.000
_cell.angle_alpha   90.00
_cell.angle_beta   90.00
_cell.angle_gamma   90.00
#
_symmetry.space_group_name_H-M   'P 1'
#
loop_
_entity.id
_entity.type
_entity.pdbx_description
1 polymer ?
#
loop_
_entity_poly.entity_id
_entity_poly.type
_entity_poly.pdbx_seq_one_letter_code
_entity_poly.pdbx_strand_id
1 'polypeptide(L)'
;AFNSWFENAEEDLTDPVRCNSLEEIKALREAHDAFRSSLSSAQADFNQLAELDRQIKSFRVASNPYTWFTMEALEETWRNLQKIIKERELELQKEQRRQEENDKLRQEFAQHANAFHQWIQETRTYLLDGSCMVEESGTLESQLEATKRKHQEIRAMRSQLKKIEDLGAAMEEALILDNKYTEHSTVGLAQQWDQLDQLGMRMQHNLEQQIQARNTTGVTEEALKEFSMMFKHFDKDKSGRLNHQEFKSCLRSLGYDLPMVEEGEPDPEFEAILDTVDPNRDGHVSLQEYMAFMISRETENVKSSEEIECAFRALSSEGKPYVTKEELYQNLSREQADYCISHMKPYMDSKGRELPSAYDYVEFTRSLFVN
;
A
#
# COMPACT_ATOMS: atom_id res chain seq x y z
N ALA A 1 -26.61 -6.71 67.10
CA ALA A 1 -25.27 -6.35 66.59
C ALA A 1 -24.71 -7.46 65.70
N PHE A 2 -24.35 -8.63 66.26
CA PHE A 2 -23.78 -9.73 65.48
C PHE A 2 -24.62 -10.18 64.26
N ASN A 3 -25.94 -10.35 64.43
CA ASN A 3 -26.83 -10.74 63.32
C ASN A 3 -26.89 -9.69 62.19
N SER A 4 -26.89 -8.40 62.53
CA SER A 4 -26.90 -7.33 61.53
C SER A 4 -25.56 -7.21 60.80
N TRP A 5 -24.44 -7.47 61.49
CA TRP A 5 -23.15 -7.58 60.82
C TRP A 5 -23.13 -8.76 59.85
N PHE A 6 -23.73 -9.89 60.23
CA PHE A 6 -23.83 -11.07 59.38
C PHE A 6 -24.65 -10.81 58.11
N GLU A 7 -25.83 -10.22 58.23
CA GLU A 7 -26.71 -9.91 57.09
C GLU A 7 -25.98 -9.00 56.07
N ASN A 8 -25.30 -7.96 56.55
CA ASN A 8 -24.51 -7.09 55.67
C ASN A 8 -23.35 -7.85 54.99
N ALA A 9 -22.66 -8.72 55.73
CA ALA A 9 -21.56 -9.50 55.18
C ALA A 9 -22.04 -10.52 54.13
N GLU A 10 -23.22 -11.12 54.33
CA GLU A 10 -23.83 -12.03 53.37
C GLU A 10 -24.26 -11.31 52.09
N GLU A 11 -24.86 -10.12 52.22
CA GLU A 11 -25.22 -9.25 51.08
C GLU A 11 -23.97 -8.88 50.26
N ASP A 12 -22.93 -8.33 50.90
CA ASP A 12 -21.69 -7.91 50.24
C ASP A 12 -20.97 -9.06 49.51
N LEU A 13 -21.03 -10.28 50.05
CA LEU A 13 -20.33 -11.43 49.48
C LEU A 13 -21.11 -12.14 48.37
N THR A 14 -22.42 -11.93 48.29
CA THR A 14 -23.29 -12.55 47.28
C THR A 14 -23.45 -11.70 46.01
N ASP A 15 -23.02 -10.43 46.05
CA ASP A 15 -22.94 -9.57 44.87
C ASP A 15 -22.12 -10.21 43.74
N PRO A 16 -22.54 -10.17 42.47
CA PRO A 16 -21.77 -10.80 41.38
C PRO A 16 -20.36 -10.19 41.19
N VAL A 17 -19.33 -11.03 41.10
CA VAL A 17 -17.98 -10.58 40.71
C VAL A 17 -17.96 -10.27 39.21
N ARG A 18 -17.97 -8.99 38.83
CA ARG A 18 -17.76 -8.55 37.44
C ARG A 18 -16.89 -7.30 37.41
N CYS A 19 -15.87 -7.31 36.58
CA CYS A 19 -15.03 -6.15 36.34
C CYS A 19 -14.60 -6.05 34.87
N ASN A 20 -14.09 -4.89 34.49
CA ASN A 20 -13.63 -4.59 33.13
C ASN A 20 -12.11 -4.40 33.05
N SER A 21 -11.42 -4.40 34.20
CA SER A 21 -9.99 -4.11 34.28
C SER A 21 -9.26 -4.93 35.35
N LEU A 22 -7.93 -5.03 35.20
CA LEU A 22 -7.05 -5.66 36.19
C LEU A 22 -7.01 -4.87 37.50
N GLU A 23 -7.14 -3.55 37.42
CA GLU A 23 -7.17 -2.65 38.56
C GLU A 23 -8.42 -2.87 39.41
N GLU A 24 -9.58 -3.02 38.77
CA GLU A 24 -10.85 -3.32 39.45
C GLU A 24 -10.83 -4.68 40.15
N ILE A 25 -10.36 -5.76 39.49
CA ILE A 25 -10.30 -7.08 40.16
C ILE A 25 -9.31 -7.07 41.32
N LYS A 26 -8.20 -6.34 41.19
CA LYS A 26 -7.23 -6.18 42.27
C LYS A 26 -7.86 -5.48 43.49
N ALA A 27 -8.60 -4.40 43.25
CA ALA A 27 -9.33 -3.70 44.32
C ALA A 27 -10.36 -4.60 45.01
N LEU A 28 -11.11 -5.41 44.25
CA LEU A 28 -12.07 -6.37 44.82
C LEU A 28 -11.39 -7.45 45.66
N ARG A 29 -10.21 -7.93 45.24
CA ARG A 29 -9.41 -8.89 46.01
C ARG A 29 -8.89 -8.28 47.30
N GLU A 30 -8.34 -7.07 47.24
CA GLU A 30 -7.86 -6.33 48.42
C GLU A 30 -9.00 -6.08 49.41
N ALA A 31 -10.19 -5.71 48.93
CA ALA A 31 -11.38 -5.56 49.77
C ALA A 31 -11.79 -6.89 50.42
N HIS A 32 -11.76 -8.00 49.69
CA HIS A 32 -12.06 -9.33 50.23
C HIS A 32 -11.02 -9.78 51.27
N ASP A 33 -9.74 -9.52 51.06
CA ASP A 33 -8.68 -9.83 52.01
C ASP A 33 -8.79 -9.00 53.30
N ALA A 34 -9.19 -7.72 53.18
CA ALA A 34 -9.51 -6.87 54.31
C ALA A 34 -10.73 -7.41 55.10
N PHE A 35 -11.79 -7.82 54.39
CA PHE A 35 -12.94 -8.48 55.01
C PHE A 35 -12.53 -9.76 55.76
N ARG A 36 -11.72 -10.63 55.13
CA ARG A 36 -11.21 -11.85 55.76
C ARG A 36 -10.39 -11.56 57.02
N SER A 37 -9.61 -10.48 57.02
CA SER A 37 -8.85 -10.04 58.19
C SER A 37 -9.77 -9.61 59.34
N SER A 38 -10.95 -9.06 59.03
CA SER A 38 -11.96 -8.69 60.05
C SER A 38 -12.68 -9.91 60.67
N LEU A 39 -12.69 -11.06 59.99
CA LEU A 39 -13.37 -12.28 60.46
C LEU A 39 -12.83 -12.79 61.79
N SER A 40 -11.56 -12.54 62.13
CA SER A 40 -11.02 -12.98 63.42
C SER A 40 -11.72 -12.31 64.60
N SER A 41 -12.10 -11.03 64.45
CA SER A 41 -12.86 -10.30 65.48
C SER A 41 -14.28 -10.87 65.58
N ALA A 42 -14.96 -11.06 64.45
CA ALA A 42 -16.30 -11.64 64.43
C ALA A 42 -16.33 -13.08 64.98
N GLN A 43 -15.30 -13.89 64.70
CA GLN A 43 -15.16 -15.23 65.27
C GLN A 43 -14.99 -15.20 66.79
N ALA A 44 -14.28 -14.20 67.33
CA ALA A 44 -14.14 -14.03 68.77
C ALA A 44 -15.50 -13.67 69.41
N ASP A 45 -16.26 -12.75 68.82
CA ASP A 45 -17.60 -12.39 69.26
C ASP A 45 -18.55 -13.60 69.21
N PHE A 46 -18.48 -14.40 68.14
CA PHE A 46 -19.24 -15.63 67.99
C PHE A 46 -18.93 -16.65 69.10
N ASN A 47 -17.65 -16.87 69.40
CA ASN A 47 -17.23 -17.76 70.48
C ASN A 47 -17.70 -17.28 71.86
N GLN A 48 -17.72 -15.96 72.07
CA GLN A 48 -18.23 -15.37 73.31
C GLN A 48 -19.74 -15.59 73.45
N LEU A 49 -20.52 -15.47 72.38
CA LEU A 49 -21.95 -15.79 72.37
C LEU A 49 -22.21 -17.26 72.71
N ALA A 50 -21.40 -18.18 72.15
CA ALA A 50 -21.47 -19.61 72.45
C ALA A 50 -21.25 -19.91 73.94
N GLU A 51 -20.25 -19.26 74.54
CA GLU A 51 -19.93 -19.42 75.97
C GLU A 51 -21.04 -18.86 76.87
N LEU A 52 -21.60 -17.69 76.54
CA LEU A 52 -22.74 -17.13 77.26
C LEU A 52 -23.98 -18.02 77.19
N ASP A 53 -24.29 -18.58 76.01
CA ASP A 53 -25.39 -19.53 75.84
C ASP A 53 -25.20 -20.79 76.70
N ARG A 54 -23.97 -21.34 76.73
CA ARG A 54 -23.61 -22.47 77.59
C ARG A 54 -23.81 -22.15 79.07
N GLN A 55 -23.41 -20.96 79.51
CA GLN A 55 -23.60 -20.49 80.88
C GLN A 55 -25.10 -20.35 81.22
N ILE A 56 -25.90 -19.74 80.34
CA ILE A 56 -27.35 -19.59 80.54
C ILE A 56 -28.04 -20.96 80.66
N LYS A 57 -27.69 -21.91 79.78
CA LYS A 57 -28.22 -23.29 79.83
C LYS A 57 -27.84 -24.02 81.13
N SER A 58 -26.69 -23.73 81.71
CA SER A 58 -26.27 -24.33 82.99
C SER A 58 -27.19 -23.97 84.17
N PHE A 59 -27.88 -22.82 84.11
CA PHE A 59 -28.87 -22.39 85.11
C PHE A 59 -30.24 -23.06 84.93
N ARG A 60 -30.40 -24.03 84.02
CA ARG A 60 -31.65 -24.76 83.71
C ARG A 60 -32.82 -23.86 83.29
N VAL A 61 -32.54 -22.71 82.66
CA VAL A 61 -33.56 -21.86 82.05
C VAL A 61 -33.97 -22.48 80.71
N ALA A 62 -35.27 -22.66 80.47
CA ALA A 62 -35.78 -23.44 79.34
C ALA A 62 -35.59 -22.76 77.96
N SER A 63 -35.63 -21.43 77.89
CA SER A 63 -35.40 -20.66 76.67
C SER A 63 -35.15 -19.18 77.02
N ASN A 64 -34.39 -18.46 76.19
CA ASN A 64 -34.16 -17.03 76.35
C ASN A 64 -35.35 -16.23 75.81
N PRO A 65 -36.10 -15.47 76.65
CA PRO A 65 -37.28 -14.71 76.20
C PRO A 65 -36.93 -13.39 75.52
N TYR A 66 -35.67 -12.94 75.55
CA TYR A 66 -35.24 -11.64 75.06
C TYR A 66 -34.70 -11.67 73.62
N THR A 67 -34.54 -12.86 73.04
CA THR A 67 -34.10 -13.05 71.66
C THR A 67 -34.72 -14.31 71.08
N TRP A 68 -35.07 -14.26 69.80
CA TRP A 68 -35.55 -15.41 69.05
C TRP A 68 -34.42 -16.19 68.35
N PHE A 69 -33.19 -15.66 68.37
CA PHE A 69 -32.02 -16.34 67.82
C PHE A 69 -31.52 -17.42 68.76
N THR A 70 -31.43 -18.66 68.25
CA THR A 70 -30.79 -19.78 68.95
C THR A 70 -29.33 -19.91 68.53
N MET A 71 -28.50 -20.48 69.41
CA MET A 71 -27.11 -20.76 69.06
C MET A 71 -27.00 -21.71 67.86
N GLU A 72 -27.90 -22.69 67.73
CA GLU A 72 -27.96 -23.62 66.59
C GLU A 72 -28.17 -22.88 65.26
N ALA A 73 -29.08 -21.91 65.23
CA ALA A 73 -29.32 -21.08 64.04
C ALA A 73 -28.08 -20.22 63.70
N LEU A 74 -27.44 -19.63 64.71
CA LEU A 74 -26.21 -18.86 64.52
C LEU A 74 -25.03 -19.72 64.03
N GLU A 75 -24.93 -20.98 64.46
CA GLU A 75 -23.94 -21.94 63.95
C GLU A 75 -24.19 -22.34 62.50
N GLU A 76 -25.46 -22.44 62.09
CA GLU A 76 -25.81 -22.70 60.70
C GLU A 76 -25.48 -21.50 59.81
N THR A 77 -25.85 -20.28 60.22
CA THR A 77 -25.54 -19.06 59.48
C THR A 77 -24.02 -18.86 59.40
N TRP A 78 -23.27 -19.05 60.49
CA TRP A 78 -21.80 -18.99 60.47
C TRP A 78 -21.18 -19.99 59.49
N ARG A 79 -21.68 -21.24 59.46
CA ARG A 79 -21.24 -22.24 58.47
C ARG A 79 -21.55 -21.83 57.04
N ASN A 80 -22.72 -21.23 56.79
CA ASN A 80 -23.09 -20.71 55.48
C ASN A 80 -22.15 -19.58 55.03
N LEU A 81 -21.87 -18.61 55.90
CA LEU A 81 -20.93 -17.53 55.59
C LEU A 81 -19.53 -18.04 55.26
N GLN A 82 -19.01 -19.02 56.01
CA GLN A 82 -17.72 -19.65 55.69
C GLN A 82 -17.72 -20.35 54.32
N LYS A 83 -18.87 -20.87 53.88
CA LYS A 83 -19.04 -21.43 52.54
C LYS A 83 -19.05 -20.32 51.48
N ILE A 84 -19.85 -19.28 51.67
CA ILE A 84 -19.94 -18.13 50.77
C ILE A 84 -18.58 -17.45 50.59
N ILE A 85 -17.80 -17.28 51.66
CA ILE A 85 -16.44 -16.71 51.59
C ILE A 85 -15.54 -17.52 50.66
N LYS A 86 -15.59 -18.86 50.76
CA LYS A 86 -14.79 -19.74 49.89
C LYS A 86 -15.26 -19.69 48.44
N GLU A 87 -16.57 -19.62 48.22
CA GLU A 87 -17.15 -19.48 46.88
C GLU A 87 -16.74 -18.14 46.25
N ARG A 88 -16.83 -17.05 47.02
CA ARG A 88 -16.38 -15.71 46.62
C ARG A 88 -14.90 -15.68 46.27
N GLU A 89 -14.05 -16.31 47.06
CA GLU A 89 -12.61 -16.40 46.78
C GLU A 89 -12.34 -17.11 45.44
N LEU A 90 -13.07 -18.20 45.17
CA LEU A 90 -12.97 -18.93 43.90
C LEU A 90 -13.43 -18.06 42.71
N GLU A 91 -14.52 -17.32 42.85
CA GLU A 91 -15.04 -16.42 41.83
C GLU A 91 -14.07 -15.28 41.52
N LEU A 92 -13.51 -14.64 42.56
CA LEU A 92 -12.50 -13.60 42.42
C LEU A 92 -11.25 -14.12 41.69
N GLN A 93 -10.81 -15.34 42.00
CA GLN A 93 -9.68 -15.96 41.30
C GLN A 93 -9.98 -16.28 39.84
N LYS A 94 -11.18 -16.78 39.53
CA LYS A 94 -11.60 -17.04 38.14
C LYS A 94 -11.67 -15.74 37.34
N GLU A 95 -12.28 -14.71 37.91
CA GLU A 95 -12.38 -13.40 37.26
C GLU A 95 -11.01 -12.78 37.04
N GLN A 96 -10.10 -12.88 38.01
CA GLN A 96 -8.74 -12.40 37.84
C GLN A 96 -8.02 -13.08 36.68
N ARG A 97 -8.08 -14.41 36.59
CA ARG A 97 -7.47 -15.13 35.46
C ARG A 97 -8.04 -14.67 34.13
N ARG A 98 -9.37 -14.49 34.06
CA ARG A 98 -10.03 -13.95 32.86
C ARG A 98 -9.49 -12.56 32.50
N GLN A 99 -9.32 -11.66 33.47
CA GLN A 99 -8.79 -10.32 33.20
C GLN A 99 -7.30 -10.34 32.82
N GLU A 100 -6.50 -11.24 33.41
CA GLU A 100 -5.08 -11.44 33.04
C GLU A 100 -4.93 -11.98 31.62
N GLU A 101 -5.76 -12.95 31.24
CA GLU A 101 -5.82 -13.47 29.86
C GLU A 101 -6.28 -12.40 28.87
N ASN A 102 -7.30 -11.61 29.22
CA ASN A 102 -7.79 -10.50 28.40
C ASN A 102 -6.72 -9.41 28.22
N ASP A 103 -6.02 -9.01 29.28
CA ASP A 103 -4.94 -8.01 29.20
C ASP A 103 -3.76 -8.54 28.37
N LYS A 104 -3.43 -9.83 28.50
CA LYS A 104 -2.42 -10.47 27.66
C LYS A 104 -2.79 -10.44 26.18
N LEU A 105 -4.05 -10.76 25.82
CA LEU A 105 -4.54 -10.64 24.45
C LEU A 105 -4.43 -9.21 23.91
N ARG A 106 -4.78 -8.20 24.73
CA ARG A 106 -4.60 -6.78 24.37
C ARG A 106 -3.14 -6.45 24.07
N GLN A 107 -2.21 -6.91 24.89
CA GLN A 107 -0.78 -6.68 24.69
C GLN A 107 -0.26 -7.36 23.42
N GLU A 108 -0.61 -8.63 23.18
CA GLU A 108 -0.18 -9.37 22.00
C GLU A 108 -0.69 -8.73 20.71
N PHE A 109 -1.98 -8.36 20.67
CA PHE A 109 -2.55 -7.63 19.54
C PHE A 109 -1.82 -6.31 19.31
N ALA A 110 -1.63 -5.51 20.38
CA ALA A 110 -0.98 -4.20 20.27
C ALA A 110 0.46 -4.29 19.79
N GLN A 111 1.22 -5.28 20.26
CA GLN A 111 2.58 -5.51 19.80
C GLN A 111 2.62 -5.76 18.29
N HIS A 112 1.76 -6.65 17.79
CA HIS A 112 1.70 -6.95 16.35
C HIS A 112 1.16 -5.79 15.53
N ALA A 113 0.13 -5.11 16.02
CA ALA A 113 -0.51 -3.96 15.38
C ALA A 113 0.47 -2.78 15.23
N ASN A 114 1.15 -2.39 16.32
CA ASN A 114 2.09 -1.27 16.33
C ASN A 114 3.31 -1.56 15.43
N ALA A 115 3.88 -2.76 15.51
CA ALA A 115 5.01 -3.16 14.66
C ALA A 115 4.63 -3.18 13.17
N PHE A 116 3.44 -3.71 12.85
CA PHE A 116 2.95 -3.75 11.47
C PHE A 116 2.64 -2.36 10.93
N HIS A 117 2.04 -1.49 11.73
CA HIS A 117 1.80 -0.10 11.36
C HIS A 117 3.10 0.63 11.05
N GLN A 118 4.11 0.52 11.92
CA GLN A 118 5.42 1.13 11.71
C GLN A 118 6.04 0.63 10.39
N TRP A 119 6.02 -0.67 10.14
CA TRP A 119 6.52 -1.25 8.89
C TRP A 119 5.77 -0.73 7.65
N ILE A 120 4.44 -0.55 7.72
CA ILE A 120 3.65 0.07 6.65
C ILE A 120 4.15 1.50 6.38
N GLN A 121 4.35 2.31 7.43
CA GLN A 121 4.79 3.71 7.27
C GLN A 121 6.19 3.81 6.69
N GLU A 122 7.12 2.98 7.16
CA GLU A 122 8.49 2.93 6.64
C GLU A 122 8.49 2.49 5.17
N THR A 123 7.72 1.45 4.82
CA THR A 123 7.63 0.96 3.45
C THR A 123 6.95 1.96 2.52
N ARG A 124 5.90 2.66 3.01
CA ARG A 124 5.24 3.73 2.26
C ARG A 124 6.19 4.89 2.00
N THR A 125 6.93 5.32 3.02
CA THR A 125 7.95 6.37 2.88
C THR A 125 9.02 5.95 1.88
N TYR A 126 9.52 4.72 1.96
CA TYR A 126 10.49 4.17 1.01
C TYR A 126 9.99 4.22 -0.45
N LEU A 127 8.71 3.90 -0.70
CA LEU A 127 8.13 3.95 -2.04
C LEU A 127 7.86 5.38 -2.54
N LEU A 128 7.51 6.31 -1.65
CA LEU A 128 7.14 7.69 -2.01
C LEU A 128 8.33 8.64 -2.10
N ASP A 129 9.35 8.45 -1.27
CA ASP A 129 10.43 9.43 -1.12
C ASP A 129 11.31 9.51 -2.38
N GLY A 130 11.32 8.49 -3.25
CA GLY A 130 11.94 8.52 -4.58
C GLY A 130 13.46 8.77 -4.64
N SER A 131 14.04 9.31 -3.57
CA SER A 131 15.40 9.83 -3.48
C SER A 131 16.42 8.68 -3.39
N CYS A 132 16.08 7.57 -2.74
CA CYS A 132 16.89 6.34 -2.82
C CYS A 132 16.86 5.67 -4.21
N MET A 133 15.86 5.94 -5.06
CA MET A 133 15.76 5.29 -6.38
C MET A 133 16.38 6.11 -7.51
N VAL A 134 16.46 7.43 -7.37
CA VAL A 134 17.09 8.32 -8.34
C VAL A 134 18.62 8.35 -8.16
N GLU A 135 19.14 8.20 -6.94
CA GLU A 135 20.58 8.29 -6.69
C GLU A 135 21.34 6.95 -6.85
N GLU A 136 20.69 5.79 -6.68
CA GLU A 136 21.36 4.47 -6.77
C GLU A 136 20.99 3.63 -8.00
N SER A 137 19.92 3.93 -8.74
CA SER A 137 19.48 3.11 -9.89
C SER A 137 19.19 3.97 -11.12
N GLY A 138 20.25 4.23 -11.89
CA GLY A 138 20.23 5.10 -13.08
C GLY A 138 19.45 4.59 -14.30
N THR A 139 18.57 3.60 -14.18
CA THR A 139 17.71 3.12 -15.29
C THR A 139 16.30 2.77 -14.81
N LEU A 140 15.29 3.02 -15.67
CA LEU A 140 13.89 2.67 -15.40
C LEU A 140 13.71 1.18 -15.12
N GLU A 141 14.49 0.32 -15.77
CA GLU A 141 14.50 -1.13 -15.57
C GLU A 141 14.92 -1.52 -14.15
N SER A 142 15.98 -0.90 -13.64
CA SER A 142 16.44 -1.16 -12.27
C SER A 142 15.44 -0.68 -11.23
N GLN A 143 14.78 0.46 -11.48
CA GLN A 143 13.71 0.97 -10.61
C GLN A 143 12.49 0.05 -10.62
N LEU A 144 12.12 -0.49 -11.79
CA LEU A 144 11.03 -1.44 -11.91
C LEU A 144 11.32 -2.73 -11.13
N GLU A 145 12.53 -3.28 -11.25
CA GLU A 145 12.93 -4.50 -10.53
C GLU A 145 12.95 -4.28 -9.01
N ALA A 146 13.48 -3.15 -8.54
CA ALA A 146 13.47 -2.79 -7.13
C ALA A 146 12.03 -2.63 -6.60
N THR A 147 11.15 -1.99 -7.36
CA THR A 147 9.72 -1.84 -7.02
C THR A 147 9.01 -3.19 -7.00
N LYS A 148 9.27 -4.08 -7.98
CA LYS A 148 8.74 -5.44 -8.02
C LYS A 148 9.13 -6.24 -6.78
N ARG A 149 10.41 -6.21 -6.41
CA ARG A 149 10.91 -6.85 -5.19
C ARG A 149 10.23 -6.31 -3.94
N LYS A 150 10.14 -4.99 -3.79
CA LYS A 150 9.48 -4.39 -2.63
C LYS A 150 8.00 -4.72 -2.55
N HIS A 151 7.31 -4.77 -3.70
CA HIS A 151 5.92 -5.18 -3.76
C HIS A 151 5.70 -6.65 -3.39
N GLN A 152 6.62 -7.55 -3.78
CA GLN A 152 6.59 -8.93 -3.30
C GLN A 152 6.75 -9.03 -1.78
N GLU A 153 7.64 -8.23 -1.18
CA GLU A 153 7.76 -8.12 0.28
C GLU A 153 6.44 -7.65 0.92
N ILE A 154 5.76 -6.66 0.32
CA ILE A 154 4.46 -6.18 0.79
C ILE A 154 3.43 -7.31 0.79
N ARG A 155 3.37 -8.09 -0.29
CA ARG A 155 2.46 -9.24 -0.40
C ARG A 155 2.77 -10.36 0.59
N ALA A 156 4.05 -10.62 0.86
CA ALA A 156 4.47 -11.62 1.83
C ALA A 156 4.00 -11.29 3.27
N MET A 157 3.90 -10.00 3.58
CA MET A 157 3.41 -9.52 4.89
C MET A 157 1.90 -9.74 5.12
N ARG A 158 1.16 -10.25 4.11
CA ARG A 158 -0.25 -10.67 4.30
C ARG A 158 -0.40 -11.69 5.43
N SER A 159 0.59 -12.55 5.62
CA SER A 159 0.60 -13.53 6.71
C SER A 159 0.62 -12.89 8.10
N GLN A 160 1.31 -11.75 8.26
CA GLN A 160 1.32 -10.98 9.50
C GLN A 160 0.00 -10.24 9.72
N LEU A 161 -0.59 -9.68 8.65
CA LEU A 161 -1.93 -9.11 8.71
C LEU A 161 -2.96 -10.16 9.16
N LYS A 162 -2.87 -11.39 8.63
CA LYS A 162 -3.75 -12.48 9.03
C LYS A 162 -3.65 -12.82 10.52
N LYS A 163 -2.45 -12.80 11.10
CA LYS A 163 -2.27 -12.98 12.56
C LYS A 163 -2.96 -11.87 13.36
N ILE A 164 -2.88 -10.62 12.89
CA ILE A 164 -3.57 -9.48 13.53
C ILE A 164 -5.09 -9.64 13.42
N GLU A 165 -5.61 -10.11 12.28
CA GLU A 165 -7.03 -10.44 12.09
C GLU A 165 -7.49 -11.53 13.07
N ASP A 166 -6.71 -12.59 13.22
CA ASP A 166 -7.05 -13.70 14.12
C ASP A 166 -7.01 -13.27 15.60
N LEU A 167 -6.03 -12.45 16.00
CA LEU A 167 -5.97 -11.85 17.34
C LEU A 167 -7.13 -10.88 17.58
N GLY A 168 -7.49 -10.08 16.58
CA GLY A 168 -8.64 -9.17 16.65
C GLY A 168 -9.96 -9.94 16.84
N ALA A 169 -10.14 -11.04 16.12
CA ALA A 169 -11.31 -11.90 16.28
C ALA A 169 -11.36 -12.56 17.67
N ALA A 170 -10.22 -13.00 18.21
CA ALA A 170 -10.13 -13.54 19.57
C ALA A 170 -10.49 -12.49 20.64
N MET A 171 -10.09 -11.23 20.44
CA MET A 171 -10.49 -10.13 21.31
C MET A 171 -12.00 -9.85 21.25
N GLU A 172 -12.59 -9.83 20.06
CA GLU A 172 -14.04 -9.65 19.88
C GLU A 172 -14.84 -10.80 20.52
N GLU A 173 -14.40 -12.05 20.37
CA GLU A 173 -15.02 -13.22 21.03
C GLU A 173 -14.95 -13.12 22.55
N ALA A 174 -13.85 -12.58 23.09
CA ALA A 174 -13.69 -12.28 24.51
C ALA A 174 -14.42 -10.99 24.96
N LEU A 175 -15.18 -10.33 24.07
CA LEU A 175 -15.89 -9.07 24.30
C LEU A 175 -14.97 -7.91 24.71
N ILE A 176 -13.72 -7.94 24.26
CA ILE A 176 -12.73 -6.88 24.48
C ILE A 176 -12.85 -5.88 23.34
N LEU A 177 -13.43 -4.71 23.63
CA LEU A 177 -13.68 -3.66 22.63
C LEU A 177 -12.61 -2.58 22.62
N ASP A 178 -11.87 -2.45 23.71
CA ASP A 178 -10.88 -1.40 23.93
C ASP A 178 -9.47 -1.99 24.14
N ASN A 179 -8.47 -1.28 23.64
CA ASN A 179 -7.08 -1.64 23.85
C ASN A 179 -6.26 -0.42 24.24
N LYS A 180 -5.81 -0.35 25.50
CA LYS A 180 -4.99 0.75 26.01
C LYS A 180 -3.56 0.78 25.45
N TYR A 181 -3.12 -0.27 24.76
CA TYR A 181 -1.75 -0.41 24.26
C TYR A 181 -1.59 -0.06 22.77
N THR A 182 -2.69 0.15 22.03
CA THR A 182 -2.66 0.54 20.63
C THR A 182 -3.91 1.32 20.25
N GLU A 183 -3.73 2.32 19.37
CA GLU A 183 -4.84 3.05 18.74
C GLU A 183 -5.24 2.43 17.39
N HIS A 184 -4.56 1.38 16.95
CA HIS A 184 -4.76 0.77 15.64
C HIS A 184 -5.80 -0.35 15.71
N SER A 185 -6.78 -0.28 14.81
CA SER A 185 -7.78 -1.34 14.63
C SER A 185 -7.39 -2.30 13.52
N THR A 186 -7.88 -3.55 13.61
CA THR A 186 -7.68 -4.59 12.60
C THR A 186 -8.09 -4.12 11.21
N VAL A 187 -9.28 -3.52 11.11
CA VAL A 187 -9.83 -2.99 9.85
C VAL A 187 -8.98 -1.83 9.33
N GLY A 188 -8.52 -0.94 10.21
CA GLY A 188 -7.67 0.19 9.84
C GLY A 188 -6.33 -0.25 9.26
N LEU A 189 -5.68 -1.25 9.89
CA LEU A 189 -4.41 -1.81 9.40
C LEU A 189 -4.58 -2.57 8.07
N ALA A 190 -5.67 -3.34 7.92
CA ALA A 190 -5.97 -4.01 6.66
C ALA A 190 -6.13 -3.01 5.51
N GLN A 191 -6.88 -1.92 5.74
CA GLN A 191 -7.05 -0.86 4.75
C GLN A 191 -5.73 -0.17 4.41
N GLN A 192 -4.89 0.13 5.40
CA GLN A 192 -3.58 0.74 5.17
C GLN A 192 -2.65 -0.16 4.35
N TRP A 193 -2.69 -1.47 4.60
CA TRP A 193 -1.95 -2.47 3.82
C TRP A 193 -2.47 -2.58 2.38
N ASP A 194 -3.79 -2.65 2.18
CA ASP A 194 -4.40 -2.69 0.83
C ASP A 194 -4.01 -1.45 0.02
N GLN A 195 -4.02 -0.26 0.63
CA GLN A 195 -3.56 0.98 -0.02
C GLN A 195 -2.09 0.91 -0.43
N LEU A 196 -1.24 0.29 0.40
CA LEU A 196 0.18 0.12 0.13
C LEU A 196 0.44 -0.90 -1.00
N ASP A 197 -0.31 -2.00 -1.03
CA ASP A 197 -0.26 -2.99 -2.11
C ASP A 197 -0.69 -2.34 -3.45
N GLN A 198 -1.80 -1.60 -3.45
CA GLN A 198 -2.26 -0.85 -4.63
C GLN A 198 -1.28 0.23 -5.09
N LEU A 199 -0.58 0.90 -4.16
CA LEU A 199 0.49 1.84 -4.51
C LEU A 199 1.62 1.12 -5.24
N GLY A 200 2.10 -0.01 -4.70
CA GLY A 200 3.15 -0.82 -5.33
C GLY A 200 2.76 -1.32 -6.72
N MET A 201 1.50 -1.72 -6.93
CA MET A 201 0.98 -2.10 -8.25
C MET A 201 0.98 -0.92 -9.23
N ARG A 202 0.47 0.25 -8.82
CA ARG A 202 0.41 1.44 -9.68
C ARG A 202 1.80 1.92 -10.09
N MET A 203 2.76 1.89 -9.17
CA MET A 203 4.15 2.25 -9.46
C MET A 203 4.79 1.30 -10.49
N GLN A 204 4.61 -0.01 -10.34
CA GLN A 204 5.08 -0.99 -11.32
C GLN A 204 4.47 -0.73 -12.69
N HIS A 205 3.14 -0.56 -12.75
CA HIS A 205 2.45 -0.31 -14.00
C HIS A 205 2.91 0.98 -14.68
N ASN A 206 3.12 2.06 -13.90
CA ASN A 206 3.62 3.32 -14.43
C ASN A 206 5.04 3.19 -15.01
N LEU A 207 5.94 2.49 -14.31
CA LEU A 207 7.30 2.23 -14.80
C LEU A 207 7.30 1.33 -16.05
N GLU A 208 6.46 0.29 -16.09
CA GLU A 208 6.28 -0.56 -17.27
C GLU A 208 5.77 0.23 -18.48
N GLN A 209 4.79 1.11 -18.28
CA GLN A 209 4.29 1.99 -19.34
C GLN A 209 5.37 2.96 -19.83
N GLN A 210 6.20 3.52 -18.94
CA GLN A 210 7.31 4.39 -19.33
C GLN A 210 8.38 3.62 -20.15
N ILE A 211 8.73 2.40 -19.73
CA ILE A 211 9.68 1.54 -20.46
C ILE A 211 9.09 1.15 -21.81
N GLN A 212 7.81 0.80 -21.86
CA GLN A 212 7.15 0.43 -23.10
C GLN A 212 7.03 1.63 -24.06
N ALA A 213 6.72 2.82 -23.54
CA ALA A 213 6.78 4.04 -24.32
C ALA A 213 8.20 4.24 -24.87
N ARG A 214 9.25 4.19 -24.04
CA ARG A 214 10.65 4.30 -24.50
C ARG A 214 10.99 3.29 -25.60
N ASN A 215 10.57 2.03 -25.46
CA ASN A 215 10.92 0.96 -26.40
C ASN A 215 10.08 1.00 -27.68
N THR A 216 8.83 1.45 -27.62
CA THR A 216 7.93 1.56 -28.79
C THR A 216 8.28 2.78 -29.64
N THR A 217 8.83 3.81 -29.02
CA THR A 217 9.15 5.05 -29.70
C THR A 217 10.56 5.08 -30.23
N GLY A 218 11.52 4.32 -29.70
CA GLY A 218 12.90 4.37 -30.21
C GLY A 218 13.55 5.77 -30.08
N VAL A 219 12.91 6.66 -29.32
CA VAL A 219 13.38 8.02 -29.04
C VAL A 219 14.29 7.96 -27.81
N THR A 220 15.44 8.62 -27.89
CA THR A 220 16.42 8.65 -26.80
C THR A 220 15.87 9.37 -25.56
N GLU A 221 16.40 9.02 -24.38
CA GLU A 221 15.99 9.64 -23.11
C GLU A 221 16.22 11.17 -23.09
N GLU A 222 17.24 11.62 -23.82
CA GLU A 222 17.55 13.03 -24.03
C GLU A 222 16.44 13.76 -24.81
N ALA A 223 15.93 13.15 -25.89
CA ALA A 223 14.85 13.73 -26.69
C ALA A 223 13.51 13.76 -25.92
N LEU A 224 13.17 12.70 -25.17
CA LEU A 224 12.00 12.72 -24.28
C LEU A 224 12.09 13.81 -23.20
N LYS A 225 13.30 14.02 -22.65
CA LYS A 225 13.56 15.06 -21.66
C LYS A 225 13.47 16.46 -22.27
N GLU A 226 13.97 16.64 -23.49
CA GLU A 226 13.82 17.88 -24.27
C GLU A 226 12.35 18.20 -24.52
N PHE A 227 11.56 17.25 -25.03
CA PHE A 227 10.12 17.44 -25.24
C PHE A 227 9.40 17.85 -23.95
N SER A 228 9.71 17.18 -22.84
CA SER A 228 9.13 17.51 -21.53
C SER A 228 9.56 18.90 -21.01
N MET A 229 10.83 19.30 -21.25
CA MET A 229 11.33 20.64 -20.90
C MET A 229 10.68 21.73 -21.75
N MET A 230 10.50 21.50 -23.06
CA MET A 230 9.82 22.44 -23.95
C MET A 230 8.36 22.60 -23.58
N PHE A 231 7.64 21.51 -23.31
CA PHE A 231 6.24 21.61 -22.85
C PHE A 231 6.11 22.48 -21.60
N LYS A 232 6.96 22.25 -20.59
CA LYS A 232 6.98 23.04 -19.35
C LYS A 232 7.39 24.50 -19.56
N HIS A 233 8.18 24.80 -20.59
CA HIS A 233 8.57 26.17 -20.90
C HIS A 233 7.38 26.99 -21.43
N PHE A 234 6.49 26.35 -22.19
CA PHE A 234 5.31 27.00 -22.78
C PHE A 234 4.07 26.93 -21.88
N ASP A 235 3.96 25.94 -20.98
CA ASP A 235 2.93 25.83 -19.94
C ASP A 235 3.20 26.82 -18.78
N LYS A 236 3.04 28.12 -19.06
CA LYS A 236 3.38 29.20 -18.12
C LYS A 236 2.49 29.23 -16.89
N ASP A 237 1.23 28.81 -17.04
CA ASP A 237 0.25 28.78 -15.97
C ASP A 237 0.27 27.47 -15.16
N LYS A 238 1.09 26.49 -15.58
CA LYS A 238 1.19 25.15 -14.98
C LYS A 238 -0.15 24.44 -14.92
N SER A 239 -1.00 24.71 -15.91
CA SER A 239 -2.29 24.06 -16.06
C SER A 239 -2.15 22.59 -16.44
N GLY A 240 -0.97 22.18 -16.92
CA GLY A 240 -0.71 20.85 -17.45
C GLY A 240 -1.27 20.64 -18.86
N ARG A 241 -1.66 21.73 -19.53
CA ARG A 241 -2.20 21.77 -20.89
C ARG A 241 -1.68 23.00 -21.62
N LEU A 242 -1.47 22.91 -22.93
CA LEU A 242 -1.14 24.07 -23.77
C LEU A 242 -2.38 24.47 -24.56
N ASN A 243 -2.71 25.74 -24.58
CA ASN A 243 -3.71 26.22 -25.54
C ASN A 243 -3.13 26.20 -26.97
N HIS A 244 -3.98 26.32 -27.99
CA HIS A 244 -3.54 26.25 -29.39
C HIS A 244 -2.45 27.28 -29.76
N GLN A 245 -2.46 28.48 -29.17
CA GLN A 245 -1.43 29.50 -29.43
C GLN A 245 -0.08 29.13 -28.80
N GLU A 246 -0.09 28.60 -27.58
CA GLU A 246 1.10 28.12 -26.87
C GLU A 246 1.69 26.90 -27.56
N PHE A 247 0.83 25.96 -27.98
CA PHE A 247 1.24 24.78 -28.74
C PHE A 247 1.86 25.17 -30.10
N LYS A 248 1.25 26.11 -30.84
CA LYS A 248 1.81 26.64 -32.10
C LYS A 248 3.18 27.29 -31.89
N SER A 249 3.33 28.06 -30.80
CA SER A 249 4.60 28.70 -30.44
C SER A 249 5.68 27.69 -30.04
N CYS A 250 5.28 26.61 -29.37
CA CYS A 250 6.14 25.49 -29.01
C CYS A 250 6.67 24.78 -30.26
N LEU A 251 5.80 24.45 -31.22
CA LEU A 251 6.20 23.81 -32.49
C LEU A 251 7.19 24.67 -33.29
N ARG A 252 6.97 25.98 -33.39
CA ARG A 252 7.95 26.88 -34.04
C ARG A 252 9.30 26.89 -33.35
N SER A 253 9.32 26.83 -32.02
CA SER A 253 10.56 26.82 -31.23
C SER A 253 11.34 25.50 -31.34
N LEU A 254 10.63 24.42 -31.66
CA LEU A 254 11.19 23.10 -32.01
C LEU A 254 11.68 23.02 -33.46
N GLY A 255 11.52 24.09 -34.25
CA GLY A 255 12.01 24.15 -35.63
C GLY A 255 10.99 23.71 -36.70
N TYR A 256 9.71 23.55 -36.35
CA TYR A 256 8.66 23.33 -37.35
C TYR A 256 8.40 24.64 -38.11
N ASP A 257 8.49 24.59 -39.44
CA ASP A 257 8.30 25.74 -40.33
C ASP A 257 6.79 26.06 -40.52
N LEU A 258 6.20 26.56 -39.44
CA LEU A 258 4.86 27.14 -39.33
C LEU A 258 4.65 28.40 -40.20
N PRO A 259 3.99 28.46 -41.38
CA PRO A 259 3.81 29.73 -42.09
C PRO A 259 3.30 30.86 -41.19
N MET A 260 3.82 32.07 -41.39
CA MET A 260 3.35 33.25 -40.65
C MET A 260 2.02 33.71 -41.24
N VAL A 261 0.93 33.14 -40.72
CA VAL A 261 -0.44 33.59 -41.00
C VAL A 261 -0.89 34.60 -39.94
N GLU A 262 -1.66 35.62 -40.33
CA GLU A 262 -2.19 36.63 -39.40
C GLU A 262 -3.13 36.01 -38.34
N GLU A 263 -3.23 36.63 -37.15
CA GLU A 263 -4.12 36.16 -36.09
C GLU A 263 -5.58 36.08 -36.58
N GLY A 264 -6.10 34.86 -36.68
CA GLY A 264 -7.48 34.59 -37.09
C GLY A 264 -7.63 34.01 -38.51
N GLU A 265 -6.55 33.90 -39.28
CA GLU A 265 -6.57 33.16 -40.54
C GLU A 265 -6.28 31.67 -40.33
N PRO A 266 -7.01 30.77 -41.02
CA PRO A 266 -6.81 29.33 -40.89
C PRO A 266 -5.44 28.96 -41.47
N ASP A 267 -4.61 28.36 -40.63
CA ASP A 267 -3.34 27.76 -41.02
C ASP A 267 -3.59 26.28 -41.32
N PRO A 268 -3.68 25.86 -42.60
CA PRO A 268 -4.09 24.50 -42.96
C PRO A 268 -3.13 23.44 -42.44
N GLU A 269 -1.86 23.78 -42.28
CA GLU A 269 -0.82 22.87 -41.80
C GLU A 269 -0.91 22.70 -40.29
N PHE A 270 -1.16 23.80 -39.57
CA PHE A 270 -1.42 23.73 -38.14
C PHE A 270 -2.77 23.05 -37.82
N GLU A 271 -3.81 23.29 -38.61
CA GLU A 271 -5.12 22.60 -38.48
C GLU A 271 -4.99 21.09 -38.68
N ALA A 272 -4.20 20.64 -39.66
CA ALA A 272 -3.93 19.21 -39.85
C ALA A 272 -3.20 18.57 -38.65
N ILE A 273 -2.31 19.34 -38.01
CA ILE A 273 -1.67 18.92 -36.76
C ILE A 273 -2.71 18.87 -35.64
N LEU A 274 -3.56 19.89 -35.48
CA LEU A 274 -4.62 19.90 -34.48
C LEU A 274 -5.61 18.74 -34.66
N ASP A 275 -5.95 18.35 -35.89
CA ASP A 275 -6.82 17.19 -36.13
C ASP A 275 -6.22 15.87 -35.60
N THR A 276 -4.89 15.80 -35.49
CA THR A 276 -4.18 14.65 -34.94
C THR A 276 -4.01 14.74 -33.43
N VAL A 277 -3.79 15.95 -32.90
CA VAL A 277 -3.37 16.18 -31.51
C VAL A 277 -4.52 16.58 -30.57
N ASP A 278 -5.55 17.25 -31.09
CA ASP A 278 -6.78 17.65 -30.40
C ASP A 278 -8.02 17.22 -31.23
N PRO A 279 -8.30 15.89 -31.35
CA PRO A 279 -9.42 15.39 -32.17
C PRO A 279 -10.79 15.77 -31.59
N ASN A 280 -10.85 15.97 -30.28
CA ASN A 280 -12.01 16.42 -29.52
C ASN A 280 -12.24 17.92 -29.64
N ARG A 281 -11.29 18.67 -30.24
CA ARG A 281 -11.33 20.13 -30.43
C ARG A 281 -11.69 20.85 -29.14
N ASP A 282 -11.13 20.39 -28.01
CA ASP A 282 -11.39 20.98 -26.70
C ASP A 282 -10.57 22.27 -26.45
N GLY A 283 -9.74 22.65 -27.42
CA GLY A 283 -8.97 23.89 -27.42
C GLY A 283 -7.64 23.78 -26.69
N HIS A 284 -7.32 22.60 -26.15
CA HIS A 284 -6.17 22.38 -25.29
C HIS A 284 -5.45 21.08 -25.65
N VAL A 285 -4.12 21.13 -25.69
CA VAL A 285 -3.26 19.97 -25.91
C VAL A 285 -2.65 19.55 -24.58
N SER A 286 -2.99 18.35 -24.11
CA SER A 286 -2.40 17.79 -22.90
C SER A 286 -0.95 17.35 -23.13
N LEU A 287 -0.19 17.18 -22.03
CA LEU A 287 1.17 16.64 -22.11
C LEU A 287 1.21 15.28 -22.83
N GLN A 288 0.19 14.44 -22.65
CA GLN A 288 0.14 13.11 -23.27
C GLN A 288 -0.04 13.22 -24.79
N GLU A 289 -0.93 14.09 -25.27
CA GLU A 289 -1.17 14.33 -26.70
C GLU A 289 0.05 15.00 -27.36
N TYR A 290 0.64 15.99 -26.70
CA TYR A 290 1.87 16.62 -27.13
C TYR A 290 3.02 15.61 -27.28
N MET A 291 3.24 14.79 -26.25
CA MET A 291 4.30 13.78 -26.28
C MET A 291 4.02 12.75 -27.39
N ALA A 292 2.78 12.27 -27.53
CA ALA A 292 2.41 11.33 -28.59
C ALA A 292 2.64 11.92 -29.99
N PHE A 293 2.33 13.20 -30.20
CA PHE A 293 2.62 13.89 -31.45
C PHE A 293 4.12 14.01 -31.73
N MET A 294 4.88 14.52 -30.75
CA MET A 294 6.32 14.69 -30.91
C MET A 294 7.02 13.36 -31.16
N ILE A 295 6.62 12.34 -30.42
CA ILE A 295 7.04 10.96 -30.64
C ILE A 295 6.67 10.52 -32.05
N SER A 296 5.41 10.68 -32.49
CA SER A 296 4.97 10.19 -33.80
C SER A 296 5.75 10.82 -34.95
N ARG A 297 6.15 12.10 -34.81
CA ARG A 297 6.95 12.87 -35.76
C ARG A 297 8.43 12.51 -35.72
N GLU A 298 9.03 12.43 -34.53
CA GLU A 298 10.42 12.01 -34.36
C GLU A 298 10.62 10.55 -34.81
N THR A 299 9.55 9.75 -34.75
CA THR A 299 9.48 8.35 -35.20
C THR A 299 8.92 8.17 -36.61
N GLU A 300 8.71 9.25 -37.38
CA GLU A 300 8.58 9.16 -38.84
C GLU A 300 9.94 8.83 -39.49
N ASN A 301 10.63 7.81 -38.98
CA ASN A 301 11.56 7.02 -39.75
C ASN A 301 10.75 6.02 -40.57
N VAL A 302 10.45 6.44 -41.78
CA VAL A 302 10.04 5.67 -42.96
C VAL A 302 8.84 4.72 -42.77
N LYS A 303 7.67 5.16 -43.24
CA LYS A 303 6.41 4.42 -43.12
C LYS A 303 6.23 3.33 -44.19
N SER A 304 7.09 3.27 -45.21
CA SER A 304 6.97 2.31 -46.30
C SER A 304 8.32 1.91 -46.87
N SER A 305 8.46 0.64 -47.25
CA SER A 305 9.60 0.16 -48.04
C SER A 305 9.83 1.00 -49.30
N GLU A 306 8.76 1.59 -49.86
CA GLU A 306 8.82 2.43 -51.06
C GLU A 306 9.60 3.74 -50.85
N GLU A 307 9.55 4.33 -49.64
CA GLU A 307 10.28 5.56 -49.32
C GLU A 307 11.79 5.29 -49.19
N ILE A 308 12.19 4.18 -48.54
CA ILE A 308 13.60 3.77 -48.47
C ILE A 308 14.12 3.39 -49.86
N GLU A 309 13.30 2.69 -50.66
CA GLU A 309 13.66 2.38 -52.05
C GLU A 309 13.85 3.65 -52.89
N CYS A 310 13.01 4.67 -52.70
CA CYS A 310 13.17 5.96 -53.37
C CYS A 310 14.43 6.70 -52.91
N ALA A 311 14.75 6.67 -51.62
CA ALA A 311 15.97 7.26 -51.09
C ALA A 311 17.22 6.57 -51.68
N PHE A 312 17.29 5.24 -51.68
CA PHE A 312 18.40 4.52 -52.32
C PHE A 312 18.46 4.74 -53.83
N ARG A 313 17.31 4.86 -54.51
CA ARG A 313 17.28 5.23 -55.93
C ARG A 313 17.84 6.63 -56.17
N ALA A 314 17.63 7.57 -55.26
CA ALA A 314 18.19 8.93 -55.33
C ALA A 314 19.71 8.95 -55.07
N LEU A 315 20.23 8.00 -54.29
CA LEU A 315 21.68 7.82 -54.09
C LEU A 315 22.37 7.25 -55.34
N SER A 316 21.63 6.51 -56.16
CA SER A 316 22.16 5.93 -57.39
C SER A 316 22.23 6.94 -58.53
N SER A 317 23.39 7.02 -59.17
CA SER A 317 23.57 7.79 -60.39
C SER A 317 22.67 7.23 -61.51
N GLU A 318 21.81 8.08 -62.08
CA GLU A 318 20.84 7.73 -63.13
C GLU A 318 19.63 6.88 -62.67
N GLY A 319 19.36 6.80 -61.36
CA GLY A 319 18.16 6.15 -60.84
C GLY A 319 18.12 4.64 -61.08
N LYS A 320 19.29 3.98 -61.03
CA LYS A 320 19.43 2.55 -61.29
C LYS A 320 18.70 1.73 -60.21
N PRO A 321 18.27 0.49 -60.53
CA PRO A 321 17.64 -0.41 -59.56
C PRO A 321 18.62 -1.03 -58.55
N TYR A 322 19.85 -0.51 -58.46
CA TYR A 322 20.91 -0.95 -57.57
C TYR A 322 21.76 0.25 -57.12
N VAL A 323 22.54 0.09 -56.05
CA VAL A 323 23.49 1.11 -55.56
C VAL A 323 24.91 0.54 -55.54
N THR A 324 25.93 1.34 -55.87
CA THR A 324 27.32 0.87 -55.79
C THR A 324 27.98 1.17 -54.45
N LYS A 325 29.07 0.44 -54.16
CA LYS A 325 29.91 0.69 -52.98
C LYS A 325 30.34 2.15 -52.88
N GLU A 326 30.77 2.73 -54.00
CA GLU A 326 31.23 4.12 -54.08
C GLU A 326 30.08 5.11 -53.82
N GLU A 327 28.89 4.84 -54.36
CA GLU A 327 27.69 5.68 -54.15
C GLU A 327 27.26 5.68 -52.68
N LEU A 328 27.38 4.54 -51.98
CA LEU A 328 27.11 4.44 -50.54
C LEU A 328 28.10 5.27 -49.71
N TYR A 329 29.41 5.16 -49.95
CA TYR A 329 30.39 5.96 -49.18
C TYR A 329 30.39 7.45 -49.53
N GLN A 330 29.90 7.83 -50.72
CA GLN A 330 29.80 9.25 -51.08
C GLN A 330 28.63 9.94 -50.39
N ASN A 331 27.54 9.23 -50.11
CA ASN A 331 26.30 9.82 -49.61
C ASN A 331 25.96 9.44 -48.16
N LEU A 332 26.61 8.41 -47.60
CA LEU A 332 26.39 7.95 -46.23
C LEU A 332 27.69 8.02 -45.42
N SER A 333 27.57 8.03 -44.09
CA SER A 333 28.73 7.89 -43.21
C SER A 333 29.40 6.52 -43.41
N ARG A 334 30.68 6.42 -43.04
CA ARG A 334 31.47 5.19 -43.24
C ARG A 334 30.82 3.96 -42.59
N GLU A 335 30.30 4.13 -41.38
CA GLU A 335 29.64 3.05 -40.63
C GLU A 335 28.31 2.63 -41.28
N GLN A 336 27.51 3.58 -41.77
CA GLN A 336 26.26 3.29 -42.49
C GLN A 336 26.50 2.58 -43.82
N ALA A 337 27.52 3.01 -44.58
CA ALA A 337 27.91 2.37 -45.83
C ALA A 337 28.42 0.94 -45.59
N ASP A 338 29.27 0.73 -44.58
CA ASP A 338 29.76 -0.60 -44.19
C ASP A 338 28.61 -1.53 -43.75
N TYR A 339 27.61 -0.99 -43.05
CA TYR A 339 26.41 -1.72 -42.67
C TYR A 339 25.59 -2.14 -43.91
N CYS A 340 25.33 -1.22 -44.84
CA CYS A 340 24.60 -1.53 -46.07
C CYS A 340 25.32 -2.60 -46.91
N ILE A 341 26.64 -2.49 -47.07
CA ILE A 341 27.46 -3.44 -47.84
C ILE A 341 27.43 -4.84 -47.22
N SER A 342 27.41 -4.94 -45.88
CA SER A 342 27.41 -6.23 -45.19
C SER A 342 26.05 -6.93 -45.16
N HIS A 343 24.95 -6.17 -45.35
CA HIS A 343 23.59 -6.71 -45.24
C HIS A 343 22.83 -6.75 -46.58
N MET A 344 23.27 -6.01 -47.61
CA MET A 344 22.69 -6.08 -48.94
C MET A 344 23.32 -7.20 -49.77
N LYS A 345 22.50 -7.88 -50.57
CA LYS A 345 23.00 -8.87 -51.53
C LYS A 345 23.56 -8.18 -52.78
N PRO A 346 24.53 -8.80 -53.47
CA PRO A 346 24.98 -8.34 -54.78
C PRO A 346 23.82 -8.29 -55.78
N TYR A 347 23.76 -7.23 -56.60
CA TYR A 347 22.74 -7.09 -57.63
C TYR A 347 22.99 -8.06 -58.80
N MET A 348 21.94 -8.76 -59.24
CA MET A 348 21.97 -9.62 -60.42
C MET A 348 21.21 -8.98 -61.59
N ASP A 349 21.84 -8.96 -62.77
CA ASP A 349 21.19 -8.46 -63.99
C ASP A 349 20.06 -9.40 -64.47
N SER A 350 19.27 -8.95 -65.45
CA SER A 350 18.19 -9.73 -66.08
C SER A 350 18.64 -11.05 -66.75
N LYS A 351 19.96 -11.31 -66.82
CA LYS A 351 20.58 -12.52 -67.36
C LYS A 351 21.25 -13.36 -66.26
N GLY A 352 21.05 -13.02 -64.99
CA GLY A 352 21.60 -13.73 -63.83
C GLY A 352 23.09 -13.52 -63.62
N ARG A 353 23.67 -12.44 -64.15
CA ARG A 353 25.09 -12.10 -63.93
C ARG A 353 25.19 -11.10 -62.79
N GLU A 354 26.05 -11.40 -61.82
CA GLU A 354 26.39 -10.49 -60.74
C GLU A 354 27.15 -9.28 -61.29
N LEU A 355 26.68 -8.09 -60.93
CA LEU A 355 27.40 -6.86 -61.26
C LEU A 355 28.40 -6.55 -60.12
N PRO A 356 29.71 -6.45 -60.39
CA PRO A 356 30.70 -6.20 -59.34
C PRO A 356 30.42 -4.89 -58.59
N SER A 357 30.50 -4.94 -57.25
CA SER A 357 30.31 -3.78 -56.37
C SER A 357 28.95 -3.09 -56.42
N ALA A 358 27.92 -3.75 -56.98
CA ALA A 358 26.53 -3.28 -56.96
C ALA A 358 25.68 -4.11 -56.00
N TYR A 359 24.78 -3.45 -55.30
CA TYR A 359 23.96 -4.04 -54.24
C TYR A 359 22.47 -3.80 -54.51
N ASP A 360 21.67 -4.84 -54.26
CA ASP A 360 20.22 -4.80 -54.40
C ASP A 360 19.59 -4.20 -53.14
N TYR A 361 19.25 -2.92 -53.23
CA TYR A 361 18.58 -2.23 -52.14
C TYR A 361 17.08 -2.58 -52.05
N VAL A 362 16.45 -3.10 -53.10
CA VAL A 362 15.01 -3.43 -53.14
C VAL A 362 14.74 -4.73 -52.38
N GLU A 363 15.59 -5.75 -52.55
CA GLU A 363 15.48 -6.96 -51.75
C GLU A 363 15.81 -6.67 -50.28
N PHE A 364 16.81 -5.82 -50.03
CA PHE A 364 17.19 -5.39 -48.68
C PHE A 364 16.06 -4.64 -47.98
N THR A 365 15.46 -3.62 -48.60
CA THR A 365 14.32 -2.89 -48.01
C THR A 365 13.16 -3.83 -47.73
N ARG A 366 12.77 -4.69 -48.69
CA ARG A 366 11.70 -5.67 -48.49
C ARG A 366 11.99 -6.62 -47.33
N SER A 367 13.24 -7.05 -47.16
CA SER A 367 13.62 -7.92 -46.04
C SER A 367 13.51 -7.24 -44.67
N LEU A 368 13.57 -5.90 -44.61
CA LEU A 368 13.45 -5.14 -43.38
C LEU A 368 11.99 -4.84 -42.98
N PHE A 369 11.08 -4.74 -43.96
CA PHE A 369 9.65 -4.44 -43.73
C PHE A 369 8.74 -5.67 -43.71
N VAL A 370 9.25 -6.87 -44.02
CA VAL A 370 8.51 -8.13 -43.86
C VAL A 370 8.84 -8.74 -42.50
N ASN A 371 8.12 -8.30 -41.46
CA ASN A 371 7.86 -9.02 -40.22
C ASN A 371 6.54 -8.56 -39.60
#